data_AF-A0A136NAG2-F1
#
_entry.id   AF-A0A136NAG2-F1
#
_cell.length_a   1.000
_cell.length_b   1.000
_cell.length_c   1.000
_cell.angle_alpha   90.00
_cell.angle_beta   90.00
_cell.angle_gamma   90.00
#
_symmetry.space_group_name_H-M   'P 1'
#
loop_
_entity.id
_entity.type
_entity.pdbx_description
1 polymer ?
#
loop_
_entity_poly.entity_id
_entity_poly.type
_entity_poly.pdbx_seq_one_letter_code
_entity_poly.pdbx_strand_id
1 'polypeptide(L)' 'MAMKNFSMKKLYYSISEVSRICDLEQYVLRYWETEFEQLNPAKNSSGNRIYTNKDIKMILLIKKAA' A
#
# COMPACT_ATOMS: atom_id res chain seq x y z
N MET A 1 8.82 -18.32 5.25
CA MET A 1 8.77 -16.96 4.67
C MET A 1 8.22 -16.01 5.72
N ALA A 2 8.93 -14.93 6.01
CA ALA A 2 8.77 -14.17 7.24
C ALA A 2 7.55 -13.22 7.19
N MET A 3 6.43 -13.63 7.78
CA MET A 3 5.46 -12.66 8.30
C MET A 3 6.09 -12.00 9.54
N LYS A 4 6.83 -10.91 9.36
CA LYS A 4 7.45 -10.20 10.49
C LYS A 4 7.12 -8.70 10.44
N ASN A 5 6.60 -8.25 11.58
CA ASN A 5 6.38 -6.87 12.01
C ASN A 5 5.03 -6.23 11.65
N PHE A 6 3.95 -6.72 12.29
CA PHE A 6 2.74 -5.92 12.50
C PHE A 6 2.51 -5.57 13.99
N SER A 7 3.59 -5.32 14.74
CA SER A 7 3.50 -5.04 16.18
C SER A 7 3.37 -3.55 16.55
N MET A 8 3.47 -2.63 15.58
CA MET A 8 3.19 -1.20 15.77
C MET A 8 2.58 -0.67 14.47
N LYS A 9 1.29 -0.28 14.47
CA LYS A 9 0.67 0.32 13.28
C LYS A 9 1.26 1.71 13.07
N LYS A 10 2.12 1.85 12.06
CA LYS A 10 2.57 3.17 11.59
C LYS A 10 1.35 3.94 11.04
N LEU A 11 1.41 5.27 11.12
CA LEU A 11 0.43 6.14 10.45
C LEU A 11 0.59 6.09 8.93
N TYR A 12 1.84 6.05 8.47
CA TYR A 12 2.20 6.06 7.06
C TYR A 12 3.23 4.97 6.74
N TYR A 13 3.14 4.45 5.51
CA TYR A 13 4.03 3.43 4.95
C TYR A 13 4.51 3.90 3.58
N SER A 14 5.75 3.58 3.23
CA SER A 14 6.27 3.77 1.87
C SER A 14 5.74 2.69 0.92
N ILE A 15 5.81 2.94 -0.40
CA ILE A 15 5.43 1.94 -1.42
C ILE A 15 6.21 0.62 -1.26
N SER A 16 7.49 0.67 -0.88
CA SER A 16 8.32 -0.52 -0.63
C SER A 16 7.88 -1.31 0.60
N GLU A 17 7.34 -0.65 1.63
CA GLU A 17 6.75 -1.33 2.77
C GLU A 17 5.41 -1.96 2.40
N VAL A 18 4.54 -1.23 1.70
CA VAL A 18 3.24 -1.76 1.25
C VAL A 18 3.41 -2.94 0.31
N SER A 19 4.36 -2.88 -0.62
CA SER A 19 4.71 -3.99 -1.50
C SER A 19 5.05 -5.26 -0.70
N ARG A 20 5.86 -5.14 0.35
CA ARG A 20 6.21 -6.27 1.24
C ARG A 20 5.04 -6.73 2.11
N ILE A 21 4.19 -5.82 2.57
CA ILE A 21 3.03 -6.14 3.41
C ILE A 21 1.95 -6.88 2.61
N CYS A 22 1.67 -6.41 1.40
CA CYS A 22 0.62 -6.94 0.55
C CYS A 22 1.11 -8.07 -0.35
N ASP A 23 2.42 -8.33 -0.39
CA ASP A 23 3.07 -9.30 -1.29
C ASP A 23 2.66 -9.02 -2.75
N LEU A 24 2.99 -7.81 -3.19
CA LEU A 24 2.70 -7.28 -4.52
C LEU A 24 3.90 -6.46 -5.01
N GLU A 25 4.14 -6.52 -6.31
CA GLU A 25 5.15 -5.68 -6.95
C GLU A 25 4.75 -4.20 -6.91
N GLN A 26 5.73 -3.29 -6.77
CA GLN A 26 5.45 -1.86 -6.68
C GLN A 26 4.75 -1.29 -7.91
N TYR A 27 5.02 -1.84 -9.11
CA TYR A 27 4.36 -1.37 -10.33
C TYR A 27 2.87 -1.75 -10.35
N VAL A 28 2.49 -2.89 -9.75
CA VAL A 28 1.07 -3.28 -9.59
C VAL A 28 0.36 -2.30 -8.68
N LEU A 29 0.98 -1.91 -7.57
CA LEU A 29 0.42 -0.90 -6.67
C LEU A 29 0.19 0.44 -7.40
N ARG A 30 1.16 0.90 -8.18
CA ARG A 30 1.05 2.14 -8.97
C ARG A 30 -0.04 2.06 -10.03
N TYR A 31 -0.19 0.90 -10.66
CA TYR A 31 -1.26 0.66 -11.61
C TYR A 31 -2.62 0.71 -10.91
N TRP A 32 -2.78 0.05 -9.77
CA TRP A 32 -4.05 0.09 -9.03
C TRP A 32 -4.42 1.48 -8.51
N GLU A 33 -3.45 2.36 -8.24
CA GLU A 33 -3.75 3.77 -7.95
C GLU A 33 -4.43 4.52 -9.11
N THR A 34 -4.22 4.08 -10.37
CA THR A 34 -4.89 4.67 -11.53
C THR A 34 -6.24 4.02 -11.80
N GLU A 35 -6.37 2.73 -11.51
CA GLU A 35 -7.61 1.98 -11.78
C GLU A 35 -8.69 2.17 -10.71
N PHE A 36 -8.30 2.40 -9.45
CA PHE A 36 -9.24 2.46 -8.33
C PHE A 36 -9.19 3.84 -7.67
N GLU A 37 -10.19 4.68 -7.94
CA GLU A 37 -10.29 6.02 -7.36
C GLU A 37 -10.27 6.03 -5.82
N GLN A 38 -10.73 4.95 -5.18
CA GLN A 38 -10.70 4.83 -3.71
C GLN A 38 -9.30 4.53 -3.14
N LEU A 39 -8.34 4.15 -3.99
CA LEU A 39 -6.94 3.92 -3.63
C LEU A 39 -6.08 5.11 -4.12
N ASN A 40 -6.12 6.20 -3.37
CA ASN A 40 -5.42 7.44 -3.71
C ASN A 40 -4.42 7.84 -2.60
N PRO A 41 -3.24 7.21 -2.52
CA PRO A 41 -2.25 7.54 -1.50
C PRO A 41 -1.71 8.95 -1.71
N ALA A 42 -1.59 9.70 -0.60
CA ALA A 42 -1.02 11.03 -0.64
C ALA A 42 0.48 11.00 -0.97
N LYS A 43 1.02 12.16 -1.35
CA LYS A 43 2.48 12.37 -1.44
C LYS A 43 2.96 13.19 -0.24
N ASN A 44 4.12 12.84 0.29
CA ASN A 44 4.79 13.67 1.29
C ASN A 44 5.45 14.90 0.64
N SER A 45 6.09 15.76 1.45
CA SER A 45 6.78 16.96 0.98
C SER A 45 7.90 16.69 -0.04
N SER A 46 8.49 15.49 -0.01
CA SER A 46 9.51 15.06 -0.98
C SER A 46 8.93 14.43 -2.26
N GLY A 47 7.60 14.41 -2.41
CA GLY A 47 6.91 13.80 -3.57
C GLY A 47 6.78 12.28 -3.50
N ASN A 48 7.21 11.64 -2.41
CA ASN A 48 7.10 10.20 -2.22
C ASN A 48 5.70 9.81 -1.75
N ARG A 49 5.19 8.69 -2.28
CA ARG A 49 3.88 8.15 -1.89
C ARG A 49 3.92 7.67 -0.45
N ILE A 50 2.88 8.03 0.29
CA ILE A 50 2.62 7.57 1.65
C ILE A 50 1.25 6.91 1.69
N TYR A 51 1.24 5.66 2.16
CA TYR A 51 0.04 4.86 2.30
C TYR A 51 -0.36 4.81 3.76
N THR A 52 -1.65 4.84 4.01
CA THR A 52 -2.23 4.69 5.33
C THR A 52 -2.66 3.24 5.57
N ASN A 53 -3.06 2.94 6.80
CA ASN A 53 -3.71 1.67 7.11
C ASN A 53 -5.01 1.46 6.31
N LYS A 54 -5.69 2.54 5.87
CA LYS A 54 -6.90 2.45 5.03
C LYS A 54 -6.53 1.98 3.61
N ASP A 55 -5.47 2.54 3.05
CA ASP A 55 -5.00 2.20 1.70
C ASP A 55 -4.55 0.74 1.64
N ILE A 56 -3.80 0.27 2.65
CA ILE A 56 -3.40 -1.14 2.76
C ILE A 56 -4.61 -2.07 2.82
N LYS A 57 -5.65 -1.72 3.60
CA LYS A 57 -6.90 -2.50 3.65
C LYS A 57 -7.58 -2.55 2.29
N MET A 58 -7.61 -1.44 1.56
CA MET A 58 -8.20 -1.38 0.21
C MET A 58 -7.42 -2.27 -0.77
N ILE A 59 -6.08 -2.19 -0.75
CA ILE A 59 -5.20 -3.03 -1.59
C ILE A 59 -5.44 -4.52 -1.32
N LEU A 60 -5.55 -4.92 -0.05
CA LEU A 60 -5.84 -6.31 0.32
C LEU A 60 -7.24 -6.75 -0.09
N LEU A 61 -8.21 -5.82 -0.19
CA LEU A 61 -9.54 -6.11 -0.69
C LEU A 61 -9.51 -6.33 -2.20
N ILE A 62 -8.89 -5.42 -2.96
CA ILE A 62 -8.70 -5.53 -4.41
C ILE A 62 -7.99 -6.84 -4.75
N LYS A 63 -6.89 -7.18 -4.05
CA LYS A 63 -6.14 -8.43 -4.24
C LYS A 63 -6.98 -9.71 -4.06
N LYS A 64 -8.03 -9.67 -3.24
CA LYS A 64 -8.92 -10.83 -3.03
C LYS A 64 -10.00 -10.97 -4.11
N ALA A 65 -10.29 -9.88 -4.82
CA ALA A 65 -11.32 -9.83 -5.86
C ALA A 65 -10.76 -10.03 -7.27
N ALA A 66 -9.43 -9.94 -7.44
CA ALA A 66 -8.69 -10.31 -8.65
C ALA A 66 -8.26 -11.78 -8.59
#